data_AF-A0A7Y6PIG0-F1
#
_entry.id   AF-A0A7Y6PIG0-F1
#
_cell.length_a   1.000
_cell.length_b   1.000
_cell.length_c   1.000
_cell.angle_alpha   90.00
_cell.angle_beta   90.00
_cell.angle_gamma   90.00
#
_symmetry.space_group_name_H-M   'P 1'
#
loop_
_entity.id
_entity.type
_entity.pdbx_description
1 polymer ?
#
loop_
_entity_poly.entity_id
_entity_poly.type
_entity_poly.pdbx_seq_one_letter_code
_entity_poly.pdbx_strand_id
1 'polypeptide(L)'
;FWSITHLVRKLIITDENNITKGQLITVMGSGLIGALVYTFSDTFWFSAVEGEVYAFSSLFTAVVFWLILKWEDVADQPHSDRWIILIAYLTGLSIGVHLLNLLCLPAIVLVYYYKKT
;
A
#
# COMPACT_ATOMS: atom_id res chain seq x y z
N PHE A 1 7.51 1.65 -0.93
CA PHE A 1 8.31 0.70 -0.13
C PHE A 1 7.44 -0.40 0.48
N TRP A 2 6.56 -0.11 1.46
CA TRP A 2 5.87 -1.15 2.22
C TRP A 2 4.94 -2.06 1.41
N SER A 3 4.23 -1.54 0.41
CA SER A 3 3.39 -2.40 -0.44
C SER A 3 4.23 -3.40 -1.23
N ILE A 4 5.42 -2.99 -1.71
CA ILE A 4 6.34 -3.86 -2.43
C ILE A 4 6.92 -4.92 -1.49
N THR A 5 7.41 -4.52 -0.31
CA THR A 5 7.96 -5.51 0.63
C THR A 5 6.91 -6.50 1.10
N HIS A 6 5.67 -6.05 1.33
CA HIS A 6 4.56 -6.92 1.70
C HIS A 6 4.25 -7.95 0.59
N LEU A 7 4.11 -7.51 -0.67
CA LEU A 7 3.81 -8.42 -1.79
C LEU A 7 4.96 -9.40 -2.06
N VAL A 8 6.21 -8.92 -2.07
CA VAL A 8 7.39 -9.77 -2.29
C VAL A 8 7.58 -10.76 -1.14
N ARG A 9 7.33 -10.34 0.11
CA ARG A 9 7.31 -11.24 1.27
C ARG A 9 6.31 -12.37 1.06
N LYS A 10 5.08 -12.05 0.68
CA LYS A 10 4.01 -13.03 0.45
C LYS A 10 4.30 -13.99 -0.70
N LEU A 11 5.07 -13.56 -1.70
CA LEU A 11 5.50 -14.38 -2.83
C LEU A 11 6.67 -15.32 -2.51
N ILE A 12 7.64 -14.86 -1.71
CA ILE A 12 8.93 -15.54 -1.51
C ILE A 12 9.00 -16.31 -0.18
N ILE A 13 8.31 -15.83 0.85
CA ILE A 13 8.32 -16.45 2.18
C ILE A 13 7.13 -17.41 2.27
N THR A 14 7.42 -18.71 2.18
CA THR A 14 6.45 -19.79 2.34
C THR A 14 6.35 -20.31 3.77
N ASP A 15 7.44 -20.22 4.54
CA ASP A 15 7.49 -20.57 5.96
C ASP A 15 8.03 -19.39 6.77
N GLU A 16 7.18 -18.80 7.62
CA GLU A 16 7.55 -17.65 8.45
C GLU A 16 8.55 -18.03 9.56
N ASN A 17 8.66 -19.31 9.91
CA ASN A 17 9.58 -19.77 10.95
C ASN A 17 11.01 -19.97 10.42
N ASN A 18 11.20 -20.07 9.10
CA ASN A 18 12.49 -20.36 8.47
C ASN A 18 12.86 -19.33 7.40
N ILE A 19 12.95 -18.05 7.80
CA ILE A 19 13.37 -16.98 6.89
C ILE A 19 14.89 -17.00 6.70
N THR A 20 15.34 -17.25 5.48
CA THR A 20 16.76 -17.17 5.13
C THR A 20 17.22 -15.71 4.99
N LYS A 21 18.51 -15.45 5.26
CA LYS A 21 19.11 -14.11 5.05
C LYS A 21 18.96 -13.63 3.60
N GLY A 22 19.03 -14.55 2.63
CA GLY A 22 18.83 -14.27 1.21
C GLY A 22 17.43 -13.71 0.93
N GLN A 23 16.38 -14.38 1.42
CA GLN A 23 15.00 -13.92 1.26
C GLN A 23 14.77 -12.55 1.89
N LEU A 24 15.35 -12.29 3.07
CA LEU A 24 15.26 -10.97 3.71
C LEU A 24 15.89 -9.88 2.85
N ILE A 25 17.08 -10.13 2.30
CA ILE A 25 17.75 -9.19 1.38
C ILE A 25 16.91 -8.97 0.13
N THR A 26 16.31 -10.02 -0.45
CA THR A 26 15.44 -9.88 -1.63
C THR A 26 14.22 -9.01 -1.31
N VAL A 27 13.51 -9.27 -0.21
CA VAL A 27 12.33 -8.48 0.18
C VAL A 27 12.70 -7.02 0.39
N MET A 28 13.73 -6.75 1.20
CA MET A 28 14.15 -5.38 1.53
C MET A 28 14.75 -4.66 0.31
N GLY A 29 15.54 -5.37 -0.49
CA GLY A 29 16.17 -4.87 -1.71
C GLY A 29 15.13 -4.49 -2.76
N SER A 30 14.14 -5.35 -3.03
CA SER A 30 13.04 -5.04 -3.93
C SER A 30 12.24 -3.82 -3.46
N GLY A 31 11.96 -3.74 -2.15
CA GLY A 31 11.27 -2.58 -1.56
C GLY A 31 12.05 -1.28 -1.74
N LEU A 32 13.36 -1.30 -1.49
CA LEU A 32 14.25 -0.14 -1.58
C LEU A 32 14.39 0.33 -3.03
N ILE A 33 14.73 -0.58 -3.94
CA ILE A 33 14.92 -0.26 -5.37
C ILE A 33 13.62 0.31 -5.94
N GLY A 34 12.47 -0.33 -5.69
CA GLY A 34 11.18 0.17 -6.18
C GLY A 34 10.80 1.54 -5.62
N ALA A 35 11.13 1.83 -4.35
CA ALA A 35 10.90 3.16 -3.77
C ALA A 35 11.80 4.23 -4.39
N LEU A 36 13.07 3.91 -4.68
CA LEU A 36 14.01 4.83 -5.31
C LEU A 36 13.64 5.11 -6.76
N VAL A 37 13.24 4.08 -7.53
CA VAL A 37 12.75 4.25 -8.90
C VAL A 37 11.55 5.18 -8.95
N TYR A 38 10.59 5.03 -8.02
CA TYR A 38 9.45 5.96 -7.94
C TYR A 38 9.90 7.38 -7.59
N THR A 39 10.81 7.52 -6.62
CA THR A 39 11.31 8.83 -6.17
C THR A 39 11.98 9.61 -7.30
N PHE A 40 12.86 8.96 -8.06
CA PHE A 40 13.63 9.60 -9.13
C PHE A 40 12.98 9.50 -10.52
N SER A 41 11.69 9.14 -10.58
CA SER A 41 10.96 9.18 -11.84
C SER A 41 10.52 10.60 -12.15
N ASP A 42 10.80 11.08 -13.37
CA ASP A 42 10.56 12.48 -13.75
C ASP A 42 9.13 12.93 -13.43
N THR A 43 8.13 12.14 -13.84
CA THR A 43 6.71 12.46 -13.61
C THR A 43 6.40 12.71 -12.14
N PHE A 44 6.83 11.83 -11.23
CA PHE A 44 6.50 11.95 -9.82
C PHE A 44 7.42 12.94 -9.08
N TRP A 45 8.68 13.08 -9.50
CA TRP A 45 9.61 14.06 -8.97
C TRP A 45 9.12 15.49 -9.26
N PHE A 46 8.76 15.78 -10.50
CA PHE A 46 8.20 17.09 -10.87
C PHE A 46 6.84 17.32 -10.21
N SER A 47 5.96 16.32 -10.18
CA SER A 47 4.68 16.42 -9.45
C SER A 47 4.84 16.76 -7.97
N ALA A 48 5.95 16.37 -7.34
CA ALA A 48 6.24 16.64 -5.93
C ALA A 48 6.82 18.04 -5.66
N VAL A 49 7.47 18.64 -6.66
CA VAL A 49 8.05 20.00 -6.58
C VAL A 49 7.05 21.05 -7.07
N GLU A 50 6.17 20.66 -7.98
CA GLU A 50 5.04 21.47 -8.41
C GLU A 50 4.02 21.60 -7.28
N GLY A 51 3.54 22.83 -7.04
CA GLY A 51 2.56 23.15 -6.00
C GLY A 51 1.14 22.68 -6.33
N GLU A 52 1.00 21.48 -6.90
CA GLU A 52 -0.27 20.91 -7.34
C GLU A 52 -0.77 19.79 -6.41
N VAL A 53 -2.02 19.39 -6.60
CA VAL A 53 -2.72 18.41 -5.76
C VAL A 53 -2.35 16.94 -6.08
N TYR A 54 -1.61 16.69 -7.16
CA TYR A 54 -1.28 15.34 -7.62
C TYR A 54 -0.34 14.60 -6.67
N ALA A 55 0.64 15.28 -6.08
CA ALA A 55 1.52 14.71 -5.06
C ALA A 55 0.71 14.22 -3.85
N PHE A 56 -0.21 15.05 -3.34
CA PHE A 56 -1.08 14.67 -2.23
C PHE A 56 -2.04 13.53 -2.62
N SER A 57 -2.63 13.58 -3.81
CA SER A 57 -3.50 12.50 -4.31
C SER A 57 -2.76 11.15 -4.38
N SER A 58 -1.54 11.14 -4.91
CA SER A 58 -0.72 9.92 -5.02
C SER A 58 -0.31 9.38 -3.64
N LEU A 59 -0.03 10.26 -2.66
CA LEU A 59 0.25 9.87 -1.28
C LEU A 59 -0.95 9.16 -0.65
N PHE A 60 -2.14 9.76 -0.71
CA PHE A 60 -3.35 9.14 -0.15
C PHE A 60 -3.67 7.79 -0.80
N THR A 61 -3.52 7.70 -2.13
CA THR A 61 -3.68 6.46 -2.89
C THR A 61 -2.72 5.38 -2.41
N ALA A 62 -1.43 5.72 -2.26
CA ALA A 62 -0.41 4.79 -1.79
C ALA A 62 -0.65 4.31 -0.35
N VAL A 63 -1.07 5.21 0.55
CA VAL A 63 -1.38 4.88 1.94
C VAL A 63 -2.62 3.99 2.02
N VAL A 64 -3.71 4.34 1.35
CA VAL A 64 -4.95 3.55 1.34
C VAL A 64 -4.70 2.14 0.78
N PHE A 65 -3.96 2.04 -0.32
CA PHE A 65 -3.58 0.74 -0.88
C PHE A 65 -2.69 -0.07 0.07
N TRP A 66 -1.75 0.55 0.77
CA TRP A 66 -0.95 -0.14 1.78
C TRP A 66 -1.79 -0.60 2.98
N LEU A 67 -2.75 0.21 3.42
CA LEU A 67 -3.60 -0.09 4.56
C LEU A 67 -4.49 -1.31 4.32
N ILE A 68 -5.00 -1.51 3.11
CA ILE A 68 -5.83 -2.69 2.83
C ILE A 68 -4.99 -3.98 2.83
N LEU A 69 -3.76 -3.93 2.32
CA LEU A 69 -2.81 -5.05 2.45
C LEU A 69 -2.48 -5.30 3.93
N LYS A 70 -2.32 -4.23 4.71
CA LYS A 70 -2.07 -4.37 6.15
C LYS A 70 -3.27 -4.95 6.91
N TRP A 71 -4.49 -4.58 6.52
CA TRP A 71 -5.72 -5.15 7.06
C TRP A 71 -5.83 -6.63 6.71
N GLU A 72 -5.47 -7.03 5.49
CA GLU A 72 -5.49 -8.44 5.06
C GLU A 72 -4.68 -9.35 6.00
N ASP A 73 -3.49 -8.92 6.43
CA ASP A 73 -2.62 -9.66 7.38
C ASP A 73 -3.27 -9.88 8.76
N VAL A 74 -4.20 -9.01 9.16
CA VAL A 74 -4.79 -9.00 10.50
C VAL A 74 -6.30 -9.21 10.48
N ALA A 75 -6.90 -9.55 9.34
CA ALA A 75 -8.35 -9.61 9.16
C ALA A 75 -9.02 -10.54 10.17
N ASP A 76 -8.35 -11.64 10.51
CA ASP A 76 -8.81 -12.68 11.44
C ASP A 76 -8.62 -12.32 12.93
N GLN A 77 -7.99 -11.17 13.24
CA GLN A 77 -7.74 -10.74 14.61
C GLN A 77 -8.88 -9.87 15.15
N PRO A 78 -9.18 -9.93 16.46
CA PRO A 78 -10.13 -9.02 17.08
C PRO A 78 -9.64 -7.57 16.91
N HIS A 79 -10.56 -6.65 16.57
CA HIS A 79 -10.30 -5.23 16.26
C HIS A 79 -9.65 -4.96 14.89
N SER A 80 -9.68 -5.89 13.94
CA SER A 80 -9.21 -5.67 12.57
C SER A 80 -9.98 -4.55 11.85
N ASP A 81 -11.26 -4.36 12.18
CA ASP A 81 -12.16 -3.33 11.62
C ASP A 81 -11.62 -1.90 11.73
N ARG A 82 -10.74 -1.60 12.69
CA ARG A 82 -10.12 -0.27 12.85
C ARG A 82 -9.38 0.17 11.59
N TRP A 83 -8.82 -0.77 10.82
CA TRP A 83 -8.11 -0.47 9.58
C TRP A 83 -9.10 -0.12 8.46
N ILE A 84 -10.25 -0.78 8.40
CA ILE A 84 -11.32 -0.44 7.44
C ILE A 84 -11.87 0.96 7.74
N ILE A 85 -12.06 1.29 9.01
CA ILE A 85 -12.49 2.64 9.43
C ILE A 85 -11.44 3.69 9.03
N LEU A 86 -10.15 3.39 9.24
CA LEU A 86 -9.06 4.29 8.83
C LEU A 86 -9.01 4.47 7.30
N ILE A 87 -9.22 3.39 6.54
CA ILE A 87 -9.32 3.44 5.08
C ILE A 87 -10.49 4.34 4.67
N ALA A 88 -11.68 4.14 5.23
CA ALA A 88 -12.86 4.96 4.92
C ALA A 88 -12.62 6.44 5.24
N TYR A 89 -11.99 6.73 6.39
CA TYR A 89 -11.61 8.10 6.78
C TYR A 89 -10.65 8.74 5.78
N LEU A 90 -9.58 8.04 5.39
CA LEU A 90 -8.59 8.57 4.45
C LEU A 90 -9.12 8.69 3.03
N THR A 91 -9.98 7.77 2.59
CA THR A 91 -10.70 7.90 1.31
C THR A 91 -11.61 9.13 1.33
N GLY A 92 -12.37 9.35 2.41
CA GLY A 92 -13.21 10.53 2.58
C GLY A 92 -12.41 11.84 2.60
N LEU A 93 -11.31 11.88 3.36
CA LEU A 93 -10.41 13.03 3.42
C LEU A 93 -9.80 13.35 2.05
N SER A 94 -9.44 12.31 1.29
CA SER A 94 -8.87 12.46 -0.04
C SER A 94 -9.83 13.06 -1.06
N ILE A 95 -11.15 12.88 -0.91
CA ILE A 95 -12.15 13.51 -1.80
C ILE A 95 -12.05 15.04 -1.72
N GLY A 96 -11.69 15.59 -0.55
CA GLY A 96 -11.45 17.02 -0.37
C GLY A 96 -10.18 17.54 -1.07
N VAL A 97 -9.29 16.65 -1.51
CA VAL A 97 -8.04 16.98 -2.22
C VAL A 97 -8.15 16.68 -3.71
N HIS A 98 -8.53 15.44 -4.06
CA HIS A 98 -8.72 14.99 -5.45
C HIS A 98 -9.60 13.74 -5.51
N LEU A 99 -10.45 13.64 -6.54
CA LEU A 99 -11.39 12.52 -6.73
C LEU A 99 -10.73 11.20 -7.18
N LEU A 100 -9.43 11.21 -7.51
CA LEU A 100 -8.75 10.05 -8.11
C LEU A 100 -8.61 8.87 -7.14
N ASN A 101 -8.65 9.13 -5.83
CA ASN A 101 -8.51 8.09 -4.83
C ASN A 101 -9.75 7.15 -4.74
N LEU A 102 -10.88 7.51 -5.35
CA LEU A 102 -12.00 6.57 -5.52
C LEU A 102 -11.62 5.35 -6.36
N LEU A 103 -10.59 5.46 -7.21
CA LEU A 103 -10.09 4.34 -8.01
C LEU A 103 -9.48 3.22 -7.15
N CYS A 104 -9.17 3.47 -5.88
CA CYS A 104 -8.72 2.43 -4.95
C CYS A 104 -9.87 1.55 -4.42
N LEU A 105 -11.13 1.99 -4.53
CA LEU A 105 -12.27 1.24 -4.00
C LEU A 105 -12.43 -0.16 -4.61
N PRO A 106 -12.33 -0.36 -5.95
CA PRO A 106 -12.39 -1.69 -6.54
C PRO A 106 -11.31 -2.64 -5.99
N ALA A 107 -10.07 -2.15 -5.84
CA ALA A 107 -8.98 -2.94 -5.29
C ALA A 107 -9.24 -3.33 -3.82
N ILE A 108 -9.78 -2.40 -3.03
CA ILE A 108 -10.16 -2.68 -1.63
C ILE A 108 -11.26 -3.74 -1.55
N VAL A 109 -12.30 -3.60 -2.38
CA VAL A 109 -13.42 -4.55 -2.44
C VAL A 109 -12.93 -5.94 -2.82
N LEU A 110 -12.02 -6.05 -3.79
CA LEU A 110 -11.44 -7.33 -4.19
C LEU A 110 -10.67 -7.99 -3.04
N VAL A 111 -9.78 -7.27 -2.35
CA VAL A 111 -9.01 -7.82 -1.21
C VAL A 111 -9.96 -8.25 -0.09
N TYR A 112 -10.98 -7.45 0.21
CA TYR A 112 -11.98 -7.81 1.21
C TYR A 112 -12.76 -9.07 0.84
N TYR A 113 -13.20 -9.18 -0.42
CA TYR A 113 -13.95 -10.34 -0.91
C TYR A 113 -13.12 -11.63 -0.86
N TYR A 114 -11.88 -11.60 -1.37
CA TYR A 114 -11.00 -12.77 -1.39
C TYR A 114 -10.52 -13.21 0.00
N LYS A 115 -10.51 -12.32 0.99
CA LYS A 115 -10.11 -12.66 2.35
C LYS A 115 -11.27 -13.21 3.19
N LYS A 116 -12.50 -12.80 2.88
CA LYS A 116 -13.71 -13.20 3.64
C LYS A 116 -14.40 -14.45 3.08
N THR A 117 -14.10 -14.83 1.84
CA THR A 117 -14.58 -16.06 1.19
C THR A 117 -13.54 -17.15 1.33
#